data_AF-A0A7X8TJW2-F1
#
_entry.id   AF-A0A7X8TJW2-F1
#
_cell.length_a   1.000
_cell.length_b   1.000
_cell.length_c   1.000
_cell.angle_alpha   90.00
_cell.angle_beta   90.00
_cell.angle_gamma   90.00
#
_symmetry.space_group_name_H-M   'P 1'
#
loop_
_entity.id
_entity.type
_entity.pdbx_description
1 polymer ?
#
loop_
_entity_poly.entity_id
_entity_poly.type
_entity_poly.pdbx_seq_one_letter_code
_entity_poly.pdbx_strand_id
1 'polypeptide(L)'
;MRTPIRELTPAPQQVVPRTSLTMMLTALAHNLRNTIHRPPSTELIRPTAHVTCIIPAYNEEDSIGHVLESLLVQTRPPQTIHVIANNVTDDTVWEAEKYAGMYHTRHKNTFYETEVIVHDIGKNADKKVGALNYG
;
A
#
# COMPACT_ATOMS: atom_id res chain seq x y z
N MET A 1 -13.44 -60.49 52.95
CA MET A 1 -13.02 -59.70 51.77
C MET A 1 -13.15 -58.24 52.10
N ARG A 2 -12.02 -57.57 52.39
CA ARG A 2 -11.94 -56.14 52.74
C ARG A 2 -11.52 -55.38 51.48
N THR A 3 -12.26 -54.33 51.16
CA THR A 3 -12.03 -53.39 50.03
C THR A 3 -10.66 -52.70 50.15
N PRO A 4 -9.93 -52.47 49.05
CA PRO A 4 -8.72 -51.65 49.10
C PRO A 4 -9.10 -50.17 49.18
N ILE A 5 -8.50 -49.47 50.15
CA ILE A 5 -8.57 -48.01 50.31
C ILE A 5 -7.72 -47.39 49.20
N ARG A 6 -8.33 -46.51 48.39
CA ARG A 6 -7.66 -45.78 47.32
C ARG A 6 -6.79 -44.68 47.94
N GLU A 7 -5.48 -44.77 47.80
CA GLU A 7 -4.53 -43.72 48.23
C GLU A 7 -4.82 -42.41 47.48
N LEU A 8 -5.08 -41.34 48.25
CA LEU A 8 -5.25 -39.97 47.74
C LEU A 8 -3.86 -39.35 47.56
N THR A 9 -3.45 -39.12 46.31
CA THR A 9 -2.23 -38.37 45.98
C THR A 9 -2.49 -36.87 46.20
N PRO A 10 -1.60 -36.12 46.88
CA PRO A 10 -1.81 -34.68 47.06
C PRO A 10 -1.66 -33.94 45.72
N ALA A 11 -2.52 -32.92 45.52
CA ALA A 11 -2.46 -32.03 44.36
C ALA A 11 -1.10 -31.30 44.29
N PRO A 12 -0.58 -30.98 43.10
CA PRO A 12 0.68 -30.27 42.95
C PRO A 12 0.59 -28.91 43.66
N GLN A 13 1.47 -28.69 44.64
CA GLN A 13 1.63 -27.39 45.28
C GLN A 13 2.13 -26.39 44.23
N GLN A 14 1.26 -25.45 43.85
CA GLN A 14 1.69 -24.28 43.08
C GLN A 14 2.59 -23.42 43.97
N VAL A 15 3.88 -23.41 43.66
CA VAL A 15 4.83 -22.47 44.25
C VAL A 15 4.42 -21.08 43.77
N VAL A 16 3.87 -20.26 44.65
CA VAL A 16 3.49 -18.88 44.35
C VAL A 16 4.77 -18.04 44.36
N PRO A 17 5.27 -17.51 43.23
CA PRO A 17 6.46 -16.67 43.26
C PRO A 17 6.10 -15.34 43.92
N ARG A 18 6.90 -14.92 44.90
CA ARG A 18 6.82 -13.60 45.52
C ARG A 18 7.03 -12.55 44.44
N THR A 19 5.93 -11.97 43.94
CA THR A 19 5.93 -10.92 42.94
C THR A 19 6.60 -9.67 43.49
N SER A 20 7.84 -9.41 43.05
CA SER A 20 8.54 -8.15 43.30
C SER A 20 7.71 -6.98 42.76
N LEU A 21 7.64 -5.88 43.51
CA LEU A 21 7.02 -4.61 43.10
C LEU A 21 7.45 -4.19 41.69
N THR A 22 8.68 -4.53 41.29
CA THR A 22 9.21 -4.30 39.94
C THR A 22 8.41 -5.02 38.85
N MET A 23 7.98 -6.26 39.07
CA MET A 23 7.13 -7.02 38.13
C MET A 23 5.73 -6.44 38.06
N MET A 24 5.15 -6.02 39.19
CA MET A 24 3.85 -5.34 39.19
C MET A 24 3.90 -3.98 38.49
N LEU A 25 4.96 -3.19 38.70
CA LEU A 25 5.15 -1.90 38.04
C LEU A 25 5.38 -2.09 36.53
N THR A 26 6.12 -3.14 36.14
CA THR A 26 6.32 -3.48 34.72
C THR A 26 5.02 -3.93 34.06
N ALA A 27 4.24 -4.79 34.73
CA ALA A 27 2.93 -5.23 34.22
C ALA A 27 1.92 -4.07 34.17
N LEU A 28 1.93 -3.16 35.13
CA LEU A 28 1.09 -1.97 35.13
C LEU A 28 1.50 -1.01 34.01
N ALA A 29 2.79 -0.76 33.81
CA ALA A 29 3.28 0.06 32.70
C ALA A 29 2.98 -0.56 31.32
N HIS A 30 3.02 -1.90 31.22
CA HIS A 30 2.66 -2.61 29.99
C HIS A 30 1.15 -2.53 29.70
N ASN A 31 0.31 -2.67 30.73
CA ASN A 31 -1.13 -2.51 30.58
C ASN A 31 -1.51 -1.05 30.30
N LEU A 32 -0.95 -0.07 31.01
CA LEU A 32 -1.21 1.36 30.76
C LEU A 32 -0.77 1.83 29.37
N ARG A 33 0.25 1.19 28.76
CA ARG A 33 0.59 1.40 27.34
C ARG A 33 -0.49 0.86 26.38
N ASN A 34 -1.21 -0.18 26.76
CA ASN A 34 -2.31 -0.76 25.98
C ASN A 34 -3.68 -0.12 26.30
N THR A 35 -3.80 0.61 27.40
CA THR A 35 -5.02 1.34 27.81
C THR A 35 -5.00 2.83 27.44
N ILE A 36 -4.17 3.25 26.47
CA ILE A 36 -4.55 4.43 25.70
C ILE A 36 -5.74 3.99 24.87
N HIS A 37 -6.94 4.16 25.43
CA HIS A 37 -8.18 4.11 24.70
C HIS A 37 -8.00 4.99 23.46
N ARG A 38 -7.81 4.35 22.30
CA ARG A 38 -8.08 5.02 21.04
C ARG A 38 -9.51 5.52 21.21
N PRO A 39 -9.79 6.84 21.10
CA PRO A 39 -11.17 7.31 21.05
C PRO A 39 -11.87 6.43 20.01
N PRO A 40 -13.17 6.06 20.20
CA PRO A 40 -13.89 5.30 19.18
C PRO A 40 -13.54 5.98 17.89
N SER A 41 -12.85 5.25 17.01
CA SER A 41 -12.38 5.86 15.79
C SER A 41 -13.66 6.33 15.13
N THR A 42 -13.94 7.63 15.20
CA THR A 42 -14.36 8.35 14.02
C THR A 42 -13.51 7.69 12.97
N GLU A 43 -14.14 7.00 12.02
CA GLU A 43 -13.46 6.69 10.77
C GLU A 43 -12.92 8.03 10.33
N LEU A 44 -11.69 8.35 10.76
CA LEU A 44 -10.80 9.24 10.09
C LEU A 44 -10.83 8.59 8.74
N ILE A 45 -11.63 9.17 7.84
CA ILE A 45 -11.49 9.03 6.41
C ILE A 45 -9.99 9.19 6.25
N ARG A 46 -9.25 8.07 6.24
CA ARG A 46 -7.82 8.11 6.00
C ARG A 46 -7.82 8.73 4.63
N PRO A 47 -7.29 9.95 4.44
CA PRO A 47 -7.32 10.55 3.14
C PRO A 47 -6.68 9.51 2.23
N THR A 48 -7.48 8.96 1.31
CA THR A 48 -6.96 7.99 0.37
C THR A 48 -5.98 8.79 -0.46
N ALA A 49 -4.68 8.59 -0.21
CA ALA A 49 -3.63 9.39 -0.84
C ALA A 49 -3.90 9.50 -2.35
N HIS A 50 -3.80 10.70 -2.90
CA HIS A 50 -3.84 10.84 -4.34
C HIS A 50 -2.55 10.25 -4.90
N VAL A 51 -2.66 9.32 -5.85
CA VAL A 51 -1.52 8.64 -6.46
C VAL A 51 -1.48 9.03 -7.93
N THR A 52 -0.42 9.72 -8.31
CA THR A 52 -0.07 9.99 -9.70
C THR A 52 1.07 9.08 -10.11
N CYS A 53 0.96 8.45 -11.28
CA CYS A 53 2.04 7.68 -11.88
C CYS A 53 2.72 8.53 -12.95
N ILE A 54 4.05 8.56 -12.95
CA ILE A 54 4.86 9.22 -13.98
C ILE A 54 5.68 8.15 -14.68
N ILE A 55 5.53 8.06 -15.99
CA ILE A 55 6.22 7.11 -16.87
C ILE A 55 7.15 7.92 -17.79
N PRO A 56 8.44 8.06 -17.45
CA PRO A 56 9.41 8.58 -18.41
C PRO A 56 9.63 7.53 -19.50
N ALA A 57 9.43 7.89 -20.77
CA ALA A 57 9.56 7.01 -21.92
C ALA A 57 10.66 7.49 -22.89
N TYR A 58 11.50 6.57 -23.35
CA TYR A 58 12.56 6.79 -24.34
C TYR A 58 12.58 5.57 -25.27
N ASN A 59 11.91 5.66 -26.41
CA ASN A 59 11.77 4.58 -27.39
C ASN A 59 11.22 3.27 -26.80
N GLU A 60 9.97 3.33 -26.35
CA GLU A 60 9.22 2.27 -25.65
C GLU A 60 8.02 1.79 -26.48
N GLU A 61 8.05 1.90 -27.82
CA GLU A 61 6.91 1.55 -28.68
C GLU A 61 6.36 0.12 -28.45
N ASP A 62 7.25 -0.84 -28.21
CA ASP A 62 6.89 -2.25 -27.96
C ASP A 62 6.34 -2.50 -26.55
N SER A 63 6.58 -1.60 -25.59
CA SER A 63 6.37 -1.85 -24.16
C SER A 63 5.32 -0.93 -23.51
N ILE A 64 5.16 0.29 -24.03
CA ILE A 64 4.36 1.34 -23.38
C ILE A 64 2.89 0.94 -23.23
N GLY A 65 2.32 0.27 -24.23
CA GLY A 65 0.95 -0.25 -24.18
C GLY A 65 0.76 -1.23 -23.03
N HIS A 66 1.66 -2.21 -22.89
CA HIS A 66 1.60 -3.20 -21.81
C HIS A 66 1.75 -2.57 -20.42
N VAL A 67 2.60 -1.55 -20.28
CA VAL A 67 2.73 -0.79 -19.03
C VAL A 67 1.40 -0.11 -18.68
N LEU A 68 0.81 0.62 -19.63
CA LEU A 68 -0.46 1.33 -19.44
C LEU A 68 -1.61 0.38 -19.11
N GLU A 69 -1.75 -0.72 -19.86
CA GLU A 69 -2.72 -1.78 -19.57
C GLU A 69 -2.58 -2.31 -18.15
N SER A 70 -1.34 -2.61 -17.73
CA SER A 70 -1.07 -3.16 -16.40
C SER A 70 -1.42 -2.21 -15.25
N LEU A 71 -1.25 -0.89 -15.46
CA LEU A 71 -1.59 0.14 -14.49
C LEU A 71 -3.10 0.34 -14.37
N LEU A 72 -3.80 0.34 -15.50
CA LEU A 72 -5.26 0.54 -15.56
C LEU A 72 -6.05 -0.60 -14.90
N VAL A 73 -5.50 -1.82 -14.89
CA VAL A 73 -6.15 -3.01 -14.28
C VAL A 73 -5.77 -3.25 -12.82
N GLN A 74 -5.00 -2.36 -12.19
CA GLN A 74 -4.68 -2.50 -10.77
C GLN A 74 -5.93 -2.44 -9.89
N THR A 75 -5.90 -3.13 -8.74
CA THR A 75 -7.02 -3.10 -7.76
C THR A 75 -7.34 -1.69 -7.23
N ARG A 76 -6.37 -0.79 -7.34
CA ARG A 76 -6.49 0.65 -7.14
C ARG A 76 -5.60 1.31 -8.20
N PRO A 77 -6.15 1.68 -9.37
CA PRO A 77 -5.35 2.35 -10.38
C PRO A 77 -4.95 3.75 -9.89
N PRO A 78 -3.83 4.30 -10.39
CA PRO A 78 -3.48 5.70 -10.17
C PRO A 78 -4.62 6.61 -10.62
N GLN A 79 -4.83 7.74 -9.94
CA GLN A 79 -5.83 8.72 -10.37
C GLN A 79 -5.40 9.46 -11.64
N THR A 80 -4.09 9.62 -11.83
CA THR A 80 -3.54 10.21 -13.04
C THR A 80 -2.28 9.45 -13.46
N ILE A 81 -2.10 9.24 -14.75
CA ILE A 81 -0.93 8.62 -15.36
C ILE A 81 -0.36 9.60 -16.38
N HIS A 82 0.85 10.10 -16.13
CA HIS A 82 1.58 10.95 -17.06
C HIS A 82 2.63 10.12 -17.80
N VAL A 83 2.46 9.97 -19.11
CA VAL A 83 3.52 9.44 -19.99
C VAL A 83 4.33 10.63 -20.47
N ILE A 84 5.62 10.68 -20.13
CA ILE A 84 6.54 11.74 -20.55
C ILE A 84 7.46 11.18 -21.62
N ALA A 85 7.07 11.34 -22.88
CA ALA A 85 7.88 10.98 -24.05
C ALA A 85 9.03 11.96 -24.20
N ASN A 86 10.25 11.46 -24.01
CA ASN A 86 11.45 12.27 -23.91
C ASN A 86 12.49 11.80 -24.92
N ASN A 87 12.93 12.66 -25.82
CA ASN A 87 13.89 12.35 -26.89
C ASN A 87 13.48 11.11 -27.72
N VAL A 88 12.18 10.90 -27.93
CA VAL A 88 11.65 9.77 -28.67
C VAL A 88 11.94 9.91 -30.17
N THR A 89 12.25 8.79 -30.82
CA THR A 89 12.49 8.70 -32.27
C THR A 89 11.69 7.60 -32.95
N ASP A 90 10.84 6.90 -32.21
CA ASP A 90 10.01 5.78 -32.64
C ASP A 90 8.51 6.10 -32.40
N ASP A 91 7.62 5.10 -32.53
CA ASP A 91 6.17 5.33 -32.42
C ASP A 91 5.65 5.36 -30.96
N THR A 92 6.51 5.51 -29.94
CA THR A 92 6.11 5.52 -28.52
C THR A 92 4.94 6.46 -28.22
N VAL A 93 4.96 7.69 -28.76
CA VAL A 93 3.90 8.68 -28.52
C VAL A 93 2.59 8.20 -29.14
N TRP A 94 2.63 7.70 -30.37
CA TRP A 94 1.46 7.19 -31.07
C TRP A 94 0.84 6.00 -30.34
N GLU A 95 1.67 5.07 -29.84
CA GLU A 95 1.20 3.93 -29.05
C GLU A 95 0.59 4.36 -27.70
N ALA A 96 1.17 5.35 -27.02
CA ALA A 96 0.65 5.87 -25.76
C ALA A 96 -0.66 6.64 -25.93
N GLU A 97 -0.81 7.44 -27.00
CA GLU A 97 -1.99 8.26 -27.30
C GLU A 97 -3.26 7.41 -27.47
N LYS A 98 -3.14 6.15 -27.89
CA LYS A 98 -4.27 5.20 -27.93
C LYS A 98 -4.96 5.00 -26.58
N TYR A 99 -4.24 5.29 -25.50
CA TYR A 99 -4.73 5.17 -24.13
C TYR A 99 -5.10 6.51 -23.51
N ALA A 100 -4.90 7.66 -24.16
CA ALA A 100 -5.17 8.96 -23.56
C ALA A 100 -6.66 9.14 -23.21
N GLY A 101 -6.94 9.83 -22.10
CA GLY A 101 -8.29 10.16 -21.65
C GLY A 101 -8.70 9.51 -20.33
N MET A 102 -10.01 9.57 -20.04
CA MET A 102 -10.58 9.19 -18.75
C MET A 102 -11.07 7.74 -18.73
N TYR A 103 -10.69 7.00 -17.68
CA TYR A 103 -11.09 5.62 -17.42
C TYR A 103 -11.85 5.54 -16.11
N HIS A 104 -12.94 4.77 -16.11
CA HIS A 104 -13.67 4.43 -14.89
C HIS A 104 -13.56 2.94 -14.63
N THR A 105 -13.07 2.59 -13.45
CA THR A 105 -12.99 1.20 -13.00
C THR A 105 -13.73 1.03 -11.67
N ARG A 106 -14.07 -0.21 -11.36
CA ARG A 106 -14.72 -0.55 -10.09
C ARG A 106 -14.03 -1.75 -9.49
N HIS A 107 -13.62 -1.63 -8.23
CA HIS A 107 -13.13 -2.76 -7.46
C HIS A 107 -13.91 -2.83 -6.15
N LYS A 108 -14.59 -3.96 -5.92
CA LYS A 108 -15.60 -4.13 -4.86
C LYS A 108 -16.69 -3.06 -4.96
N ASN A 109 -16.86 -2.24 -3.92
CA ASN A 109 -17.86 -1.18 -3.84
C ASN A 109 -17.25 0.22 -4.03
N THR A 110 -16.01 0.29 -4.53
CA THR A 110 -15.30 1.55 -4.78
C THR A 110 -15.13 1.76 -6.28
N PHE A 111 -15.49 2.96 -6.74
CA PHE A 111 -15.21 3.44 -8.07
C PHE A 111 -13.88 4.20 -8.08
N TYR A 112 -13.12 4.03 -9.15
CA TYR A 112 -11.89 4.77 -9.40
C TYR A 112 -11.97 5.41 -10.76
N GLU A 113 -11.47 6.64 -10.83
CA GLU A 113 -11.30 7.39 -12.07
C GLU A 113 -9.80 7.56 -12.29
N THR A 114 -9.37 7.33 -13.52
CA THR A 114 -7.97 7.44 -13.94
C THR A 114 -7.90 8.24 -15.22
N GLU A 115 -7.16 9.34 -15.21
CA GLU A 115 -6.84 10.10 -16.42
C GLU A 115 -5.45 9.73 -16.93
N VAL A 116 -5.34 9.37 -18.20
CA VAL A 116 -4.06 9.15 -18.90
C VAL A 116 -3.75 10.37 -19.74
N ILE A 117 -2.56 10.96 -19.53
CA ILE A 117 -2.09 12.16 -20.21
C ILE A 117 -0.72 11.87 -20.81
N VAL A 118 -0.57 12.14 -22.11
CA VAL A 118 0.68 11.96 -22.85
C VAL A 118 1.33 13.32 -23.09
N HIS A 119 2.61 13.42 -22.78
CA HIS A 119 3.42 14.63 -22.96
C HIS A 119 4.60 14.29 -23.86
N ASP A 120 4.62 14.85 -25.07
CA ASP A 120 5.83 14.87 -25.90
C ASP A 120 6.63 16.13 -25.59
N ILE A 121 7.73 15.97 -24.85
CA ILE A 121 8.61 17.07 -24.46
C ILE A 121 9.74 17.30 -25.48
N GLY A 122 9.76 16.55 -26.58
CA GLY A 122 10.77 16.67 -27.63
C GLY A 122 12.18 16.41 -27.12
N LYS A 123 13.13 17.27 -27.50
CA LYS A 123 14.55 17.12 -27.13
C LYS A 123 14.85 17.70 -25.75
N ASN A 124 15.41 16.89 -24.86
CA ASN A 124 15.77 17.28 -23.50
C ASN A 124 17.17 16.77 -23.10
N ALA A 125 18.06 17.67 -22.70
CA ALA A 125 19.43 17.36 -22.31
C ALA A 125 19.53 16.61 -20.97
N ASP A 126 18.58 16.84 -20.06
CA ASP A 126 18.58 16.27 -18.70
C ASP A 126 18.03 14.83 -18.64
N LYS A 127 17.69 14.25 -19.80
CA LYS A 127 17.24 12.86 -19.99
C LYS A 127 16.19 12.48 -18.93
N LYS A 128 16.39 11.37 -18.23
CA LYS A 128 15.45 10.82 -17.23
C LYS A 128 15.11 11.81 -16.11
N VAL A 129 16.10 12.56 -15.62
CA VAL A 129 15.88 13.54 -14.55
C VAL A 129 15.01 14.68 -15.06
N GLY A 130 15.24 15.14 -16.28
CA GLY A 130 14.41 16.16 -16.91
C GLY A 130 12.97 15.72 -17.13
N ALA A 131 12.74 14.47 -17.55
CA ALA A 131 11.38 13.93 -17.71
C ALA A 131 10.62 13.84 -16.37
N LEU A 132 11.30 13.42 -15.30
CA LEU A 132 10.69 13.31 -13.97
C LEU A 132 10.42 14.66 -13.30
N ASN A 133 11.14 15.72 -13.68
CA ASN A 133 10.89 17.08 -13.17
C ASN A 133 9.79 17.81 -13.94
N TYR A 134 9.40 17.29 -15.12
CA TYR A 134 8.35 17.87 -15.95
C TYR A 134 6.96 17.37 -15.52
N GLY A 135 6.82 16.06 -15.31
CA GLY A 135 5.59 15.42 -14.84
C GLY A 135 5.38 15.57 -13.34
#